data_AF-A0A0G0IM00-F1
#
_entry.id   AF-A0A0G0IM00-F1
#
_cell.length_a   1.000
_cell.length_b   1.000
_cell.length_c   1.000
_cell.angle_alpha   90.00
_cell.angle_beta   90.00
_cell.angle_gamma   90.00
#
_symmetry.space_group_name_H-M   'P 1'
#
loop_
_entity.id
_entity.type
_entity.pdbx_description
1 polymer ?
#
loop_
_entity_poly.entity_id
_entity_poly.type
_entity_poly.pdbx_seq_one_letter_code
_entity_poly.pdbx_strand_id
1 'polypeptide(L)'
;MRLSYPAKFWITFGLVFFAVVVIFVFGVIQDYRKLPEGSIRQFNRQYEPYEIGSLKIGWEMPWGPGDSTFAPYLKIPAPQKFYVSIAEPDIWCINGSCGIEGDFIQTMGGWLQVEDTYQSEVEPSFGLDLPENNNTRSMVIIGDRNGRIVGLYPNKVIKDILNILKNHPNLADFDVLFGVREFGKLKVGGLSPLKPGDQISQMSEELKKRLSVSRIPEDKKFYLYALEKRRYDIVGMYEPYENTYACILETGCRYPEPDPHHDFLFETMEELGGWFLANDQNNLAMIELFDLDPQEVLSGKSSLVVLTDSEGVILALHPNKTLSDTFTILSQHPKLVHIEKL
;
A
#
# COMPACT_ATOMS: atom_id res chain seq x y z
N MET A 1 -71.77 -18.37 -28.86
CA MET A 1 -71.25 -18.16 -27.50
C MET A 1 -69.81 -17.67 -27.60
N ARG A 2 -69.57 -16.36 -27.44
CA ARG A 2 -68.21 -15.81 -27.30
C ARG A 2 -67.82 -15.91 -25.83
N LEU A 3 -66.94 -16.85 -25.51
CA LEU A 3 -66.27 -16.92 -24.21
C LEU A 3 -65.27 -15.75 -24.15
N SER A 4 -65.76 -14.60 -23.71
CA SER A 4 -64.91 -13.50 -23.29
C SER A 4 -64.42 -13.77 -21.88
N TYR A 5 -63.12 -13.56 -21.72
CA TYR A 5 -62.28 -13.55 -20.53
C TYR A 5 -61.45 -14.82 -20.27
N PRO A 6 -60.20 -14.65 -19.76
CA PRO A 6 -59.75 -13.43 -19.09
C PRO A 6 -58.36 -12.94 -19.51
N ALA A 7 -58.30 -11.75 -20.15
CA ALA A 7 -57.08 -10.93 -20.11
C ALA A 7 -56.62 -10.67 -18.66
N LYS A 8 -57.58 -10.67 -17.71
CA LYS A 8 -57.29 -10.63 -16.27
C LYS A 8 -56.44 -11.80 -15.79
N PHE A 9 -56.63 -13.01 -16.31
CA PHE A 9 -55.90 -14.21 -15.86
C PHE A 9 -54.43 -14.15 -16.26
N TRP A 10 -54.14 -13.67 -17.47
CA TRP A 10 -52.77 -13.47 -17.94
C TRP A 10 -52.05 -12.35 -17.17
N ILE A 11 -52.77 -11.28 -16.79
CA ILE A 11 -52.20 -10.21 -15.96
C ILE A 11 -51.92 -10.72 -14.53
N THR A 12 -52.86 -11.47 -13.93
CA THR A 12 -52.64 -12.04 -12.59
C THR A 12 -51.52 -13.06 -12.60
N PHE A 13 -51.43 -13.91 -13.63
CA PHE A 13 -50.37 -14.89 -13.78
C PHE A 13 -48.99 -14.23 -13.96
N GLY A 14 -48.92 -13.16 -14.77
CA GLY A 14 -47.69 -12.39 -14.96
C GLY A 14 -47.20 -11.70 -13.68
N LEU A 15 -48.10 -11.13 -12.88
CA LEU A 15 -47.75 -10.49 -11.60
C LEU A 15 -47.28 -11.51 -10.56
N VAL A 16 -47.93 -12.68 -10.48
CA VAL A 16 -47.50 -13.76 -9.59
C VAL A 16 -46.13 -14.30 -10.01
N PHE A 17 -45.90 -14.49 -11.31
CA PHE A 17 -44.61 -14.94 -11.83
C PHE A 17 -43.50 -13.93 -11.53
N PHE A 18 -43.74 -12.64 -11.73
CA PHE A 18 -42.76 -11.59 -11.42
C PHE A 18 -42.45 -11.53 -9.92
N ALA A 19 -43.45 -11.63 -9.05
CA ALA A 19 -43.24 -11.67 -7.60
C ALA A 19 -42.41 -12.90 -7.18
N VAL A 20 -42.67 -14.08 -7.76
CA VAL A 20 -41.89 -15.29 -7.49
C VAL A 20 -40.44 -15.14 -7.99
N VAL A 21 -40.22 -14.56 -9.16
CA VAL A 21 -38.87 -14.30 -9.69
C VAL A 21 -38.13 -13.30 -8.80
N VAL A 22 -38.76 -12.22 -8.36
CA VAL A 22 -38.13 -11.24 -7.45
C VAL A 22 -37.80 -11.90 -6.11
N ILE A 23 -38.71 -12.69 -5.52
CA ILE A 23 -38.43 -13.43 -4.28
C ILE A 23 -37.31 -14.46 -4.48
N PHE A 24 -37.24 -15.13 -5.63
CA PHE A 24 -36.18 -16.09 -5.92
C PHE A 24 -34.85 -15.39 -6.16
N VAL A 25 -34.82 -14.28 -6.90
CA VAL A 25 -33.61 -13.48 -7.13
C VAL A 25 -33.12 -12.87 -5.82
N PHE A 26 -33.97 -12.25 -5.00
CA PHE A 26 -33.57 -11.67 -3.72
C PHE A 26 -33.41 -12.68 -2.57
N GLY A 27 -34.02 -13.86 -2.68
CA GLY A 27 -33.92 -14.94 -1.69
C GLY A 27 -32.78 -15.91 -1.95
N VAL A 28 -32.40 -16.13 -3.22
CA VAL A 28 -31.26 -16.97 -3.63
C VAL A 28 -29.99 -16.15 -3.81
N ILE A 29 -30.08 -14.88 -4.22
CA ILE A 29 -29.02 -13.89 -3.96
C ILE A 29 -29.14 -13.48 -2.50
N GLN A 30 -28.89 -14.44 -1.60
CA GLN A 30 -28.55 -14.11 -0.24
C GLN A 30 -27.36 -13.16 -0.28
N ASP A 31 -27.49 -12.09 0.49
CA ASP A 31 -26.49 -11.07 0.76
C ASP A 31 -25.12 -11.73 1.00
N TYR A 32 -24.25 -11.73 -0.01
CA TYR A 32 -22.87 -12.25 0.10
C TYR A 32 -22.06 -11.53 1.19
N ARG A 33 -22.62 -10.47 1.80
CA ARG A 33 -22.05 -9.71 2.92
C ARG A 33 -22.46 -10.23 4.30
N LYS A 34 -23.32 -11.25 4.40
CA LYS A 34 -23.80 -11.80 5.68
C LYS A 34 -23.64 -13.32 5.77
N LEU A 35 -22.47 -13.82 5.40
CA LEU A 35 -22.04 -15.12 5.89
C LEU A 35 -21.76 -14.98 7.40
N PRO A 36 -22.32 -15.83 8.26
CA PRO A 36 -22.01 -15.81 9.68
C PRO A 36 -20.49 -16.01 9.87
N GLU A 37 -19.88 -15.13 10.66
CA GLU A 37 -18.50 -15.29 11.15
C GLU A 37 -18.37 -16.71 11.74
N GLY A 38 -17.69 -17.59 11.01
CA GLY A 38 -17.51 -18.99 11.40
C GLY A 38 -17.95 -20.05 10.38
N SER A 39 -18.64 -19.71 9.28
CA SER A 39 -18.82 -20.65 8.17
C SER A 39 -17.58 -20.68 7.28
N ILE A 40 -16.46 -21.15 7.85
CA ILE A 40 -15.31 -21.63 7.09
C ILE A 40 -15.88 -22.70 6.15
N ARG A 41 -15.95 -22.42 4.84
CA ARG A 41 -15.89 -23.51 3.87
C ARG A 41 -14.56 -24.19 4.15
N GLN A 42 -14.58 -25.26 4.94
CA GLN A 42 -13.49 -26.20 4.99
C GLN A 42 -13.42 -26.78 3.58
N PHE A 43 -12.67 -26.12 2.72
CA PHE A 43 -12.04 -26.78 1.60
C PHE A 43 -11.16 -27.85 2.23
N ASN A 44 -11.72 -29.05 2.41
CA ASN A 44 -10.98 -30.28 2.59
C ASN A 44 -10.18 -30.54 1.29
N ARG A 45 -9.21 -29.67 0.99
CA ARG A 45 -7.99 -30.12 0.35
C ARG A 45 -7.17 -30.68 1.48
N GLN A 46 -7.18 -32.00 1.58
CA GLN A 46 -6.11 -32.73 2.22
C GLN A 46 -4.85 -32.40 1.40
N TYR A 47 -4.24 -31.25 1.70
CA TYR A 47 -2.93 -30.88 1.20
C TYR A 47 -1.98 -31.83 1.90
N GLU A 48 -1.50 -32.85 1.20
CA GLU A 48 -0.15 -33.31 1.49
C GLU A 48 0.73 -32.04 1.47
N PRO A 49 1.51 -31.78 2.54
CA PRO A 49 2.27 -30.55 2.64
C PRO A 49 3.18 -30.50 1.42
N TYR A 50 2.99 -29.47 0.61
CA TYR A 50 3.86 -29.20 -0.52
C TYR A 50 5.24 -28.89 0.07
N GLU A 51 6.21 -29.76 -0.20
CA GLU A 51 7.57 -29.71 0.32
C GLU A 51 8.52 -29.41 -0.84
N ILE A 52 9.44 -28.46 -0.63
CA ILE A 52 10.55 -28.16 -1.54
C ILE A 52 11.81 -28.13 -0.70
N GLY A 53 12.59 -29.21 -0.73
CA GLY A 53 13.78 -29.34 0.10
C GLY A 53 13.49 -29.27 1.59
N SER A 54 14.16 -28.34 2.29
CA SER A 54 13.95 -28.07 3.71
C SER A 54 12.71 -27.21 4.00
N LEU A 55 12.06 -26.68 2.96
CA LEU A 55 10.90 -25.80 3.10
C LEU A 55 9.61 -26.58 3.14
N LYS A 56 8.79 -26.28 4.15
CA LYS A 56 7.50 -26.91 4.38
C LYS A 56 6.48 -25.92 4.92
N ILE A 57 5.23 -26.03 4.46
CA ILE A 57 4.13 -25.25 5.03
C ILE A 57 4.05 -25.49 6.55
N GLY A 58 3.96 -24.41 7.31
CA GLY A 58 3.93 -24.37 8.78
C GLY A 58 5.31 -24.28 9.45
N TRP A 59 6.41 -24.39 8.70
CA TRP A 59 7.76 -24.24 9.25
C TRP A 59 8.19 -22.78 9.28
N GLU A 60 9.31 -22.49 9.94
CA GLU A 60 9.90 -21.15 9.89
C GLU A 60 10.37 -20.86 8.48
N MET A 61 10.03 -19.67 8.00
CA MET A 61 10.49 -19.19 6.70
C MET A 61 11.96 -18.78 6.76
N PRO A 62 12.72 -18.94 5.67
CA PRO A 62 14.01 -18.28 5.54
C PRO A 62 13.78 -16.76 5.50
N TRP A 63 14.63 -16.04 6.23
CA TRP A 63 14.55 -14.58 6.37
C TRP A 63 13.19 -14.14 6.90
N GLY A 64 12.82 -14.74 8.03
CA GLY A 64 11.63 -14.42 8.78
C GLY A 64 11.85 -13.27 9.78
N PRO A 65 10.84 -12.95 10.60
CA PRO A 65 10.95 -11.95 11.66
C PRO A 65 12.16 -12.18 12.56
N GLY A 66 12.97 -11.13 12.73
CA GLY A 66 14.15 -11.13 13.60
C GLY A 66 15.43 -11.63 12.94
N ASP A 67 15.35 -12.25 11.76
CA ASP A 67 16.51 -12.60 10.95
C ASP A 67 17.18 -11.34 10.39
N SER A 68 18.45 -11.47 10.00
CA SER A 68 19.14 -10.42 9.28
C SER A 68 18.56 -10.30 7.86
N THR A 69 18.38 -9.07 7.42
CA THR A 69 18.28 -8.78 5.99
C THR A 69 19.63 -9.05 5.34
N PHE A 70 19.66 -8.88 4.03
CA PHE A 70 20.88 -8.82 3.24
C PHE A 70 21.95 -7.85 3.78
N ALA A 71 21.52 -6.79 4.47
CA ALA A 71 22.38 -5.92 5.25
C ALA A 71 22.46 -6.51 6.68
N PRO A 72 23.58 -7.13 7.10
CA PRO A 72 23.60 -8.00 8.29
C PRO A 72 23.24 -7.30 9.61
N TYR A 73 23.43 -5.98 9.69
CA TYR A 73 23.10 -5.13 10.83
C TYR A 73 21.62 -4.74 10.88
N LEU A 74 20.89 -4.89 9.78
CA LEU A 74 19.48 -4.61 9.68
C LEU A 74 18.72 -5.93 9.87
N LYS A 75 17.82 -5.95 10.85
CA LYS A 75 16.95 -7.09 11.11
C LYS A 75 15.59 -6.89 10.49
N ILE A 76 14.98 -7.98 10.06
CA ILE A 76 13.61 -8.02 9.59
C ILE A 76 12.70 -7.69 10.79
N PRO A 77 11.91 -6.61 10.71
CA PRO A 77 11.15 -6.12 11.86
C PRO A 77 10.03 -7.08 12.26
N ALA A 78 9.76 -7.12 13.55
CA ALA A 78 8.56 -7.72 14.13
C ALA A 78 7.87 -6.70 15.05
N PRO A 79 6.52 -6.66 15.09
CA PRO A 79 5.58 -7.50 14.33
C PRO A 79 5.20 -6.89 12.96
N GLN A 80 5.11 -7.72 11.92
CA GLN A 80 4.41 -7.43 10.67
C GLN A 80 3.16 -8.29 10.54
N LYS A 81 2.25 -7.96 9.61
CA LYS A 81 1.07 -8.80 9.34
C LYS A 81 1.42 -10.07 8.59
N PHE A 82 2.38 -9.99 7.68
CA PHE A 82 2.89 -11.09 6.87
C PHE A 82 4.28 -10.77 6.33
N TYR A 83 4.95 -11.78 5.79
CA TYR A 83 6.29 -11.66 5.22
C TYR A 83 6.32 -12.33 3.85
N VAL A 84 7.11 -11.77 2.94
CA VAL A 84 7.33 -12.28 1.59
C VAL A 84 8.84 -12.34 1.37
N SER A 85 9.36 -13.55 1.21
CA SER A 85 10.76 -13.77 0.84
C SER A 85 10.81 -14.35 -0.57
N ILE A 86 11.65 -13.76 -1.41
CA ILE A 86 11.80 -14.16 -2.81
C ILE A 86 13.26 -14.44 -3.09
N ALA A 87 13.51 -15.55 -3.74
CA ALA A 87 14.77 -15.79 -4.42
C ALA A 87 14.50 -15.65 -5.92
N GLU A 88 15.12 -14.67 -6.58
CA GLU A 88 14.96 -14.39 -8.01
C GLU A 88 16.29 -13.96 -8.63
N PRO A 89 16.64 -14.39 -9.86
CA PRO A 89 17.91 -13.99 -10.47
C PRO A 89 18.00 -12.48 -10.76
N ASP A 90 19.19 -11.91 -10.58
CA ASP A 90 19.55 -10.52 -10.95
C ASP A 90 18.78 -9.41 -10.21
N ILE A 91 18.08 -9.72 -9.11
CA ILE A 91 17.30 -8.75 -8.35
C ILE A 91 17.63 -8.85 -6.86
N TRP A 92 17.88 -7.68 -6.25
CA TRP A 92 18.10 -7.56 -4.83
C TRP A 92 17.45 -6.30 -4.28
N CYS A 93 16.47 -6.44 -3.38
CA CYS A 93 15.72 -5.30 -2.87
C CYS A 93 14.92 -5.63 -1.60
N ILE A 94 14.48 -4.59 -0.89
CA ILE A 94 13.56 -4.68 0.27
C ILE A 94 12.47 -3.63 0.16
N ASN A 95 11.21 -4.03 0.42
CA ASN A 95 10.02 -3.15 0.40
C ASN A 95 10.07 -2.14 -0.76
N GLY A 96 9.91 -0.83 -0.52
CA GLY A 96 9.84 0.17 -1.58
C GLY A 96 11.05 0.24 -2.53
N SER A 97 12.23 -0.31 -2.16
CA SER A 97 13.33 -0.42 -3.14
C SER A 97 13.11 -1.50 -4.20
N CYS A 98 12.08 -2.34 -4.02
CA CYS A 98 11.59 -3.30 -4.99
C CYS A 98 10.59 -2.70 -6.00
N GLY A 99 10.44 -1.37 -6.01
CA GLY A 99 9.44 -0.69 -6.82
C GLY A 99 8.02 -0.89 -6.30
N ILE A 100 7.05 -0.77 -7.20
CA ILE A 100 5.63 -0.68 -6.85
C ILE A 100 5.11 -1.92 -6.12
N GLU A 101 5.58 -3.12 -6.47
CA GLU A 101 5.21 -4.34 -5.76
C GLU A 101 5.62 -4.26 -4.28
N GLY A 102 6.81 -3.76 -3.99
CA GLY A 102 7.28 -3.59 -2.62
C GLY A 102 6.52 -2.53 -1.84
N ASP A 103 6.18 -1.42 -2.49
CA ASP A 103 5.33 -0.38 -1.90
C ASP A 103 3.96 -0.94 -1.51
N PHE A 104 3.32 -1.74 -2.38
CA PHE A 104 2.05 -2.38 -2.06
C PHE A 104 2.16 -3.30 -0.83
N ILE A 105 3.22 -4.10 -0.73
CA ILE A 105 3.44 -5.01 0.41
C ILE A 105 3.58 -4.22 1.70
N GLN A 106 4.40 -3.17 1.68
CA GLN A 106 4.59 -2.29 2.82
C GLN A 106 3.28 -1.60 3.23
N THR A 107 2.51 -1.07 2.27
CA THR A 107 1.21 -0.43 2.51
C THR A 107 0.20 -1.39 3.15
N MET A 108 0.23 -2.67 2.80
CA MET A 108 -0.63 -3.70 3.41
C MET A 108 -0.16 -4.14 4.81
N GLY A 109 1.00 -3.65 5.27
CA GLY A 109 1.62 -4.00 6.56
C GLY A 109 2.42 -5.30 6.52
N GLY A 110 2.90 -5.67 5.33
CA GLY A 110 3.81 -6.78 5.13
C GLY A 110 5.27 -6.34 5.03
N TRP A 111 6.17 -7.31 4.98
CA TRP A 111 7.58 -7.13 4.68
C TRP A 111 7.95 -7.91 3.41
N LEU A 112 8.63 -7.26 2.46
CA LEU A 112 9.18 -7.88 1.27
C LEU A 112 10.71 -7.86 1.31
N GLN A 113 11.31 -9.02 1.06
CA GLN A 113 12.74 -9.17 0.79
C GLN A 113 12.94 -10.05 -0.44
N VAL A 114 13.73 -9.56 -1.40
CA VAL A 114 14.10 -10.28 -2.62
C VAL A 114 15.61 -10.42 -2.62
N GLU A 115 16.11 -11.64 -2.78
CA GLU A 115 17.53 -11.97 -2.86
C GLU A 115 17.89 -12.55 -4.23
N ASP A 116 19.11 -12.23 -4.68
CA ASP A 116 19.64 -12.73 -5.95
C ASP A 116 20.06 -14.20 -5.83
N THR A 117 19.44 -15.06 -6.64
CA THR A 117 19.77 -16.50 -6.69
C THR A 117 21.17 -16.80 -7.21
N TYR A 118 21.84 -15.88 -7.91
CA TYR A 118 23.23 -16.11 -8.33
C TYR A 118 24.23 -16.12 -7.16
N GLN A 119 23.80 -15.70 -5.97
CA GLN A 119 24.59 -15.85 -4.75
C GLN A 119 24.40 -17.26 -4.17
N SER A 120 25.49 -18.02 -4.12
CA SER A 120 25.48 -19.43 -3.69
C SER A 120 24.96 -19.68 -2.27
N GLU A 121 24.87 -18.64 -1.44
CA GLU A 121 24.36 -18.74 -0.05
C GLU A 121 22.83 -18.69 0.02
N VAL A 122 22.16 -18.20 -1.02
CA VAL A 122 20.69 -18.06 -1.10
C VAL A 122 20.03 -19.37 -1.53
N GLU A 123 20.59 -20.05 -2.53
CA GLU A 123 20.00 -21.25 -3.11
C GLU A 123 19.68 -22.35 -2.06
N PRO A 124 20.56 -22.68 -1.10
CA PRO A 124 20.28 -23.71 -0.09
C PRO A 124 19.14 -23.35 0.87
N SER A 125 19.02 -22.07 1.24
CA SER A 125 17.93 -21.60 2.10
C SER A 125 16.56 -21.68 1.42
N PHE A 126 16.53 -21.68 0.08
CA PHE A 126 15.32 -21.79 -0.74
C PHE A 126 15.12 -23.20 -1.32
N GLY A 127 16.03 -24.13 -1.02
CA GLY A 127 16.06 -25.48 -1.56
C GLY A 127 16.29 -25.53 -3.08
N LEU A 128 16.85 -24.48 -3.68
CA LEU A 128 17.08 -24.38 -5.12
C LEU A 128 18.32 -25.16 -5.59
N ASP A 129 19.24 -25.46 -4.66
CA ASP A 129 20.46 -26.25 -4.88
C ASP A 129 20.19 -27.77 -4.99
N LEU A 130 18.97 -28.21 -4.71
CA LEU A 130 18.62 -29.63 -4.69
C LEU A 130 18.39 -30.19 -6.11
N PRO A 131 18.84 -31.43 -6.39
CA PRO A 131 18.69 -32.05 -7.70
C PRO A 131 17.23 -32.11 -8.21
N GLU A 132 16.25 -32.33 -7.32
CA GLU A 132 14.83 -32.30 -7.66
C GLU A 132 14.33 -30.92 -8.14
N ASN A 133 15.06 -29.85 -7.82
CA ASN A 133 14.71 -28.46 -8.11
C ASN A 133 15.59 -27.82 -9.18
N ASN A 134 16.39 -28.59 -9.93
CA ASN A 134 17.29 -28.10 -10.99
C ASN A 134 16.61 -27.24 -12.09
N ASN A 135 15.28 -27.27 -12.20
CA ASN A 135 14.51 -26.45 -13.15
C ASN A 135 13.84 -25.23 -12.50
N THR A 136 13.93 -25.09 -11.18
CA THR A 136 13.36 -23.98 -10.42
C THR A 136 14.41 -22.88 -10.31
N ARG A 137 14.17 -21.75 -10.98
CA ARG A 137 15.11 -20.62 -10.97
C ARG A 137 14.73 -19.51 -10.02
N SER A 138 13.50 -19.53 -9.52
CA SER A 138 13.00 -18.54 -8.60
C SER A 138 11.97 -19.15 -7.66
N MET A 139 11.76 -18.52 -6.52
CA MET A 139 10.84 -18.99 -5.49
C MET A 139 10.25 -17.82 -4.74
N VAL A 140 8.93 -17.81 -4.58
CA VAL A 140 8.24 -16.91 -3.66
C VAL A 140 7.76 -17.71 -2.45
N ILE A 141 8.10 -17.24 -1.26
CA ILE A 141 7.69 -17.80 0.02
C ILE A 141 6.83 -16.75 0.74
N ILE A 142 5.64 -17.15 1.16
CA ILE A 142 4.73 -16.31 1.96
C ILE A 142 4.71 -16.83 3.39
N GLY A 143 5.01 -15.96 4.35
CA GLY A 143 4.94 -16.23 5.78
C GLY A 143 3.82 -15.46 6.49
N ASP A 144 3.25 -16.05 7.54
CA ASP A 144 2.32 -15.36 8.44
C ASP A 144 3.01 -14.37 9.38
N ARG A 145 2.25 -13.67 10.23
CA ARG A 145 2.76 -12.74 11.26
C ARG A 145 3.85 -13.29 12.20
N ASN A 146 3.99 -14.62 12.30
CA ASN A 146 4.96 -15.29 13.16
C ASN A 146 6.14 -15.86 12.35
N GLY A 147 6.23 -15.56 11.05
CA GLY A 147 7.26 -16.11 10.17
C GLY A 147 7.02 -17.57 9.79
N ARG A 148 5.80 -18.09 9.94
CA ARG A 148 5.47 -19.47 9.54
C ARG A 148 5.07 -19.49 8.08
N ILE A 149 5.69 -20.35 7.28
CA ILE A 149 5.41 -20.52 5.86
C ILE A 149 3.94 -20.91 5.67
N VAL A 150 3.18 -20.14 4.93
CA VAL A 150 1.80 -20.46 4.52
C VAL A 150 1.65 -20.70 3.02
N GLY A 151 2.68 -20.37 2.23
CA GLY A 151 2.69 -20.60 0.80
C GLY A 151 4.09 -20.70 0.23
N LEU A 152 4.28 -21.63 -0.71
CA LEU A 152 5.50 -21.85 -1.46
C LEU A 152 5.14 -21.85 -2.95
N TYR A 153 5.85 -21.06 -3.73
CA TYR A 153 5.52 -20.79 -5.12
C TYR A 153 6.79 -20.84 -5.99
N PRO A 154 7.17 -22.02 -6.50
CA PRO A 154 8.33 -22.15 -7.38
C PRO A 154 8.07 -21.49 -8.73
N ASN A 155 9.14 -21.01 -9.37
CA ASN A 155 9.13 -20.30 -10.65
C ASN A 155 8.20 -19.09 -10.67
N LYS A 156 8.01 -18.47 -9.50
CA LYS A 156 7.33 -17.19 -9.34
C LYS A 156 8.34 -16.10 -9.02
N VAL A 157 8.00 -14.90 -9.45
CA VAL A 157 8.87 -13.72 -9.38
C VAL A 157 8.15 -12.59 -8.65
N ILE A 158 8.86 -11.50 -8.39
CA ILE A 158 8.34 -10.30 -7.74
C ILE A 158 7.01 -9.81 -8.36
N LYS A 159 6.90 -9.85 -9.68
CA LYS A 159 5.69 -9.44 -10.44
C LYS A 159 4.47 -10.32 -10.18
N ASP A 160 4.66 -11.53 -9.64
CA ASP A 160 3.55 -12.45 -9.31
C ASP A 160 2.96 -12.19 -7.91
N ILE A 161 3.65 -11.47 -7.02
CA ILE A 161 3.31 -11.41 -5.58
C ILE A 161 1.88 -10.95 -5.34
N LEU A 162 1.42 -9.87 -5.98
CA LEU A 162 0.08 -9.34 -5.74
C LEU A 162 -1.00 -10.35 -6.13
N ASN A 163 -0.77 -11.14 -7.19
CA ASN A 163 -1.70 -12.20 -7.58
C ASN A 163 -1.63 -13.40 -6.64
N ILE A 164 -0.45 -13.71 -6.11
CA ILE A 164 -0.27 -14.72 -5.07
C ILE A 164 -1.05 -14.33 -3.81
N LEU A 165 -0.88 -13.10 -3.33
CA LEU A 165 -1.51 -12.60 -2.10
C LEU A 165 -3.03 -12.52 -2.16
N LYS A 166 -3.64 -12.39 -3.35
CA LYS A 166 -5.10 -12.53 -3.51
C LYS A 166 -5.62 -13.89 -3.03
N ASN A 167 -4.77 -14.92 -3.00
CA ASN A 167 -5.12 -16.24 -2.46
C ASN A 167 -4.89 -16.34 -0.93
N HIS A 168 -4.38 -15.29 -0.30
CA HIS A 168 -4.13 -15.18 1.15
C HIS A 168 -4.86 -13.98 1.77
N PRO A 169 -6.20 -13.88 1.65
CA PRO A 169 -6.96 -12.71 2.12
C PRO A 169 -6.91 -12.50 3.64
N ASN A 170 -6.54 -13.54 4.40
CA ASN A 170 -6.36 -13.44 5.85
C ASN A 170 -5.02 -12.77 6.24
N LEU A 171 -4.08 -12.63 5.30
CA LEU A 171 -2.77 -12.03 5.52
C LEU A 171 -2.70 -10.62 4.97
N ALA A 172 -3.13 -10.45 3.72
CA ALA A 172 -3.06 -9.19 3.00
C ALA A 172 -4.46 -8.63 2.81
N ASP A 173 -4.68 -7.44 3.36
CA ASP A 173 -5.91 -6.70 3.19
C ASP A 173 -5.70 -5.68 2.06
N PHE A 174 -6.29 -5.95 0.90
CA PHE A 174 -6.22 -5.07 -0.26
C PHE A 174 -7.11 -3.83 -0.09
N ASP A 175 -8.09 -3.86 0.83
CA ASP A 175 -8.95 -2.71 1.07
C ASP A 175 -8.16 -1.55 1.69
N VAL A 176 -7.06 -1.86 2.40
CA VAL A 176 -6.14 -0.86 2.94
C VAL A 176 -5.33 -0.14 1.85
N LEU A 177 -5.34 -0.63 0.60
CA LEU A 177 -4.76 0.10 -0.52
C LEU A 177 -5.68 1.25 -0.93
N PHE A 178 -6.99 1.10 -0.79
CA PHE A 178 -7.96 2.08 -1.26
C PHE A 178 -8.18 3.20 -0.24
N GLY A 179 -8.44 4.40 -0.77
CA GLY A 179 -8.79 5.55 0.04
C GLY A 179 -10.25 5.53 0.51
N VAL A 180 -10.59 6.51 1.34
CA VAL A 180 -11.97 6.79 1.75
C VAL A 180 -12.58 7.88 0.88
N ARG A 181 -13.92 7.92 0.80
CA ARG A 181 -14.62 8.98 0.05
C ARG A 181 -14.67 10.31 0.80
N GLU A 182 -14.71 10.24 2.12
CA GLU A 182 -14.87 11.38 3.03
C GLU A 182 -14.01 11.14 4.28
N PHE A 183 -13.37 12.19 4.79
CA PHE A 183 -12.60 12.20 6.02
C PHE A 183 -12.73 13.56 6.71
N GLY A 184 -13.39 13.60 7.87
CA GLY A 184 -13.76 14.88 8.50
C GLY A 184 -14.56 15.74 7.52
N LYS A 185 -14.10 16.98 7.30
CA LYS A 185 -14.67 17.91 6.30
C LYS A 185 -14.21 17.66 4.85
N LEU A 186 -13.21 16.80 4.63
CA LEU A 186 -12.64 16.55 3.31
C LEU A 186 -13.47 15.51 2.56
N LYS A 187 -13.57 15.69 1.23
CA LYS A 187 -14.33 14.80 0.36
C LYS A 187 -13.68 14.69 -1.02
N VAL A 188 -13.63 13.48 -1.55
CA VAL A 188 -13.21 13.23 -2.93
C VAL A 188 -14.16 13.96 -3.91
N GLY A 189 -13.58 14.74 -4.82
CA GLY A 189 -14.26 15.66 -5.72
C GLY A 189 -14.51 17.06 -5.13
N GLY A 190 -14.22 17.26 -3.84
CA GLY A 190 -14.19 18.58 -3.20
C GLY A 190 -12.84 19.28 -3.39
N LEU A 191 -12.74 20.54 -2.98
CA LEU A 191 -11.49 21.29 -3.01
C LEU A 191 -10.65 20.98 -1.77
N SER A 192 -9.35 20.84 -1.97
CA SER A 192 -8.38 20.79 -0.89
C SER A 192 -8.34 22.12 -0.13
N PRO A 193 -8.10 22.10 1.20
CA PRO A 193 -7.88 23.31 1.98
C PRO A 193 -6.70 24.16 1.50
N LEU A 194 -5.72 23.51 0.86
CA LEU A 194 -4.59 24.16 0.18
C LEU A 194 -4.73 23.97 -1.33
N LYS A 195 -4.54 25.05 -2.08
CA LYS A 195 -4.64 25.11 -3.52
C LYS A 195 -3.33 25.53 -4.18
N PRO A 196 -3.15 25.20 -5.47
CA PRO A 196 -2.11 25.81 -6.30
C PRO A 196 -2.10 27.34 -6.14
N GLY A 197 -0.93 27.93 -5.91
CA GLY A 197 -0.72 29.36 -5.71
C GLY A 197 -0.85 29.87 -4.27
N ASP A 198 -1.43 29.09 -3.36
CA ASP A 198 -1.62 29.52 -1.96
C ASP A 198 -0.29 29.82 -1.26
N GLN A 199 -0.30 30.85 -0.41
CA GLN A 199 0.86 31.21 0.40
C GLN A 199 0.99 30.30 1.63
N ILE A 200 2.14 29.63 1.75
CA ILE A 200 2.40 28.64 2.81
C ILE A 200 3.54 29.02 3.76
N SER A 201 4.27 30.10 3.46
CA SER A 201 5.39 30.57 4.29
C SER A 201 5.02 30.90 5.74
N GLN A 202 3.73 31.07 6.04
CA GLN A 202 3.23 31.45 7.36
C GLN A 202 2.77 30.25 8.19
N MET A 203 2.74 29.03 7.62
CA MET A 203 2.20 27.85 8.28
C MET A 203 3.16 27.26 9.32
N SER A 204 4.46 27.46 9.17
CA SER A 204 5.45 27.13 10.22
C SER A 204 6.60 28.14 10.23
N GLU A 205 7.19 28.37 11.40
CA GLU A 205 8.38 29.22 11.52
C GLU A 205 9.58 28.61 10.77
N GLU A 206 9.63 27.29 10.59
CA GLU A 206 10.65 26.62 9.79
C GLU A 206 10.47 26.90 8.29
N LEU A 207 9.24 26.84 7.76
CA LEU A 207 8.94 27.28 6.39
C LEU A 207 9.30 28.75 6.17
N LYS A 208 9.04 29.60 7.18
CA LYS A 208 9.34 31.03 7.12
C LYS A 208 10.84 31.35 7.10
N LYS A 209 11.65 30.62 7.87
CA LYS A 209 13.12 30.76 7.89
C LYS A 209 13.75 30.28 6.59
N ARG A 210 13.13 29.31 5.92
CA ARG A 210 13.64 28.66 4.71
C ARG A 210 13.04 29.34 3.48
N LEU A 211 13.68 30.44 3.08
CA LEU A 211 13.29 31.42 2.04
C LEU A 211 12.93 30.86 0.64
N SER A 212 13.01 29.55 0.41
CA SER A 212 12.91 28.91 -0.90
C SER A 212 11.49 28.53 -1.32
N VAL A 213 10.52 28.33 -0.42
CA VAL A 213 9.13 28.03 -0.82
C VAL A 213 8.15 28.87 -0.02
N SER A 214 7.61 29.91 -0.67
CA SER A 214 6.59 30.78 -0.08
C SER A 214 5.17 30.45 -0.50
N ARG A 215 5.01 29.71 -1.61
CA ARG A 215 3.73 29.37 -2.21
C ARG A 215 3.74 27.95 -2.77
N ILE A 216 2.54 27.39 -2.94
CA ILE A 216 2.33 26.17 -3.71
C ILE A 216 2.49 26.51 -5.20
N PRO A 217 3.29 25.78 -5.99
CA PRO A 217 3.44 26.04 -7.42
C PRO A 217 2.12 25.81 -8.17
N GLU A 218 1.91 26.50 -9.29
CA GLU A 218 0.66 26.43 -10.08
C GLU A 218 0.78 25.53 -11.31
N ASP A 219 1.98 25.07 -11.65
CA ASP A 219 2.32 24.41 -12.91
C ASP A 219 2.40 22.88 -12.80
N LYS A 220 1.86 22.30 -11.73
CA LYS A 220 1.99 20.86 -11.43
C LYS A 220 0.74 20.10 -11.84
N LYS A 221 0.91 18.82 -12.18
CA LYS A 221 -0.18 17.94 -12.61
C LYS A 221 -1.04 17.45 -11.44
N PHE A 222 -0.43 17.33 -10.27
CA PHE A 222 -1.05 16.85 -9.06
C PHE A 222 -0.26 17.32 -7.83
N TYR A 223 -0.93 17.34 -6.69
CA TYR A 223 -0.31 17.69 -5.41
C TYR A 223 -0.63 16.64 -4.36
N LEU A 224 0.38 16.28 -3.57
CA LEU A 224 0.24 15.39 -2.44
C LEU A 224 0.52 16.13 -1.13
N TYR A 225 -0.41 15.97 -0.19
CA TYR A 225 -0.29 16.47 1.18
C TYR A 225 -0.24 15.29 2.13
N ALA A 226 0.86 15.11 2.88
CA ALA A 226 0.96 14.08 3.91
C ALA A 226 1.02 14.70 5.30
N LEU A 227 0.10 14.26 6.17
CA LEU A 227 -0.05 14.69 7.55
C LEU A 227 0.22 13.49 8.46
N GLU A 228 1.40 13.37 9.03
CA GLU A 228 1.83 12.18 9.79
C GLU A 228 2.78 12.52 10.94
N LYS A 229 2.92 11.60 11.91
CA LYS A 229 4.11 11.57 12.77
C LYS A 229 5.25 10.94 12.01
N ARG A 230 6.29 11.71 11.78
CA ARG A 230 7.53 11.21 11.20
C ARG A 230 8.22 10.35 12.25
N ARG A 231 8.54 9.09 11.91
CA ARG A 231 9.15 8.14 12.86
C ARG A 231 10.66 8.31 13.02
N TYR A 232 11.32 9.12 12.19
CA TYR A 232 12.78 9.32 12.23
C TYR A 232 13.13 10.75 11.80
N ASP A 233 13.52 11.59 12.77
CA ASP A 233 14.24 12.85 12.51
C ASP A 233 15.75 12.65 12.69
N ILE A 234 16.22 11.41 12.84
CA ILE A 234 17.61 11.09 13.15
C ILE A 234 18.21 10.28 12.00
N VAL A 235 19.23 10.86 11.37
CA VAL A 235 19.98 10.33 10.22
C VAL A 235 21.39 9.98 10.65
N GLY A 236 22.04 9.05 9.96
CA GLY A 236 23.43 8.68 10.20
C GLY A 236 23.58 7.32 10.86
N MET A 237 24.32 6.43 10.18
CA MET A 237 24.54 5.05 10.59
C MET A 237 25.51 4.91 11.79
N TYR A 238 26.37 5.91 11.98
CA TYR A 238 27.41 5.94 13.00
C TYR A 238 27.31 7.14 13.96
N GLU A 239 26.79 8.27 13.47
CA GLU A 239 26.54 9.47 14.28
C GLU A 239 25.12 9.98 13.99
N PRO A 240 24.14 9.73 14.88
CA PRO A 240 22.78 10.22 14.71
C PRO A 240 22.73 11.75 14.73
N TYR A 241 22.22 12.38 13.68
CA TYR A 241 21.99 13.82 13.57
C TYR A 241 20.58 14.17 13.12
N GLU A 242 20.12 15.38 13.46
CA GLU A 242 18.75 15.84 13.18
C GLU A 242 18.56 16.16 11.69
N ASN A 243 17.60 15.52 11.02
CA ASN A 243 17.28 15.76 9.62
C ASN A 243 16.52 17.08 9.48
N THR A 244 17.11 18.05 8.80
CA THR A 244 16.63 19.44 8.80
C THR A 244 15.95 19.82 7.49
N TYR A 245 14.70 19.42 7.24
CA TYR A 245 13.75 19.92 6.22
C TYR A 245 14.22 20.93 5.13
N ALA A 246 14.57 20.53 3.91
CA ALA A 246 14.98 21.41 2.82
C ALA A 246 13.84 21.64 1.82
N CYS A 247 13.20 22.81 1.87
CA CYS A 247 12.36 23.23 0.76
C CYS A 247 13.21 23.68 -0.42
N ILE A 248 12.93 23.14 -1.60
CA ILE A 248 13.59 23.52 -2.85
C ILE A 248 12.49 24.08 -3.78
N LEU A 249 12.84 25.11 -4.55
CA LEU A 249 11.93 25.68 -5.54
C LEU A 249 11.47 24.58 -6.50
N GLU A 250 10.18 24.56 -6.82
CA GLU A 250 9.54 23.68 -7.82
C GLU A 250 9.40 22.19 -7.44
N THR A 251 10.29 21.64 -6.62
CA THR A 251 10.25 20.26 -6.10
C THR A 251 9.41 20.11 -4.83
N GLY A 252 9.16 21.22 -4.14
CA GLY A 252 8.47 21.22 -2.86
C GLY A 252 9.41 21.00 -1.69
N CYS A 253 8.87 20.51 -0.59
CA CYS A 253 9.66 20.38 0.60
C CYS A 253 10.22 18.98 0.78
N ARG A 254 11.53 18.88 0.53
CA ARG A 254 12.39 17.69 0.66
C ARG A 254 13.08 17.72 2.03
N TYR A 255 13.75 16.64 2.40
CA TYR A 255 14.69 16.60 3.54
C TYR A 255 16.13 16.69 3.05
N PRO A 256 17.04 17.44 3.70
CA PRO A 256 18.45 17.38 3.35
C PRO A 256 19.08 16.14 4.01
N GLU A 257 19.14 15.07 3.22
CA GLU A 257 20.11 13.96 3.15
C GLU A 257 20.63 13.22 4.41
N PRO A 258 20.93 11.89 4.29
CA PRO A 258 20.31 10.90 3.42
C PRO A 258 19.32 10.05 4.23
N ASP A 259 18.06 10.10 3.82
CA ASP A 259 17.22 8.90 3.85
C ASP A 259 17.15 8.41 2.39
N PRO A 260 18.01 7.45 2.01
CA PRO A 260 18.05 6.94 0.64
C PRO A 260 16.69 6.42 0.18
N HIS A 261 15.80 6.03 1.10
CA HIS A 261 14.46 5.54 0.80
C HIS A 261 13.39 6.63 0.64
N HIS A 262 13.71 7.89 0.91
CA HIS A 262 12.77 9.00 0.69
C HIS A 262 13.30 10.04 -0.29
N ASP A 263 14.60 10.08 -0.56
CA ASP A 263 15.16 10.96 -1.59
C ASP A 263 14.70 10.56 -3.01
N PHE A 264 14.59 9.26 -3.30
CA PHE A 264 14.04 8.79 -4.58
C PHE A 264 12.58 9.21 -4.74
N LEU A 265 11.78 9.20 -3.66
CA LEU A 265 10.39 9.62 -3.69
C LEU A 265 10.25 11.05 -4.21
N PHE A 266 11.07 12.00 -3.77
CA PHE A 266 10.93 13.41 -4.20
C PHE A 266 11.32 13.65 -5.66
N GLU A 267 12.47 13.11 -6.08
CA GLU A 267 12.95 13.24 -7.47
C GLU A 267 11.98 12.58 -8.44
N THR A 268 11.60 11.34 -8.15
CA THR A 268 10.61 10.61 -8.95
C THR A 268 9.25 11.33 -8.97
N MET A 269 8.80 11.89 -7.85
CA MET A 269 7.56 12.67 -7.79
C MET A 269 7.59 13.90 -8.72
N GLU A 270 8.72 14.59 -8.78
CA GLU A 270 8.90 15.72 -9.70
C GLU A 270 8.94 15.26 -11.15
N GLU A 271 9.63 14.16 -11.47
CA GLU A 271 9.65 13.58 -12.82
C GLU A 271 8.24 13.19 -13.32
N LEU A 272 7.39 12.73 -12.40
CA LEU A 272 5.98 12.45 -12.67
C LEU A 272 5.14 13.73 -12.88
N GLY A 273 5.71 14.90 -12.59
CA GLY A 273 5.08 16.22 -12.70
C GLY A 273 4.27 16.63 -11.48
N GLY A 274 4.54 16.03 -10.33
CA GLY A 274 3.86 16.30 -9.06
C GLY A 274 4.55 17.35 -8.20
N TRP A 275 3.89 17.70 -7.10
CA TRP A 275 4.48 18.46 -6.00
C TRP A 275 3.97 17.95 -4.66
N PHE A 276 4.80 18.10 -3.64
CA PHE A 276 4.54 17.50 -2.34
C PHE A 276 4.76 18.49 -1.19
N LEU A 277 3.88 18.39 -0.20
CA LEU A 277 4.03 19.03 1.10
C LEU A 277 3.69 18.04 2.20
N ALA A 278 4.56 17.93 3.19
CA ALA A 278 4.22 17.21 4.42
C ALA A 278 4.37 18.07 5.66
N ASN A 279 3.55 17.78 6.65
CA ASN A 279 3.68 18.40 7.95
C ASN A 279 5.00 17.99 8.63
N ASP A 280 5.58 18.90 9.41
CA ASP A 280 6.62 18.60 10.38
C ASP A 280 6.03 18.64 11.80
N GLN A 281 6.84 18.37 12.83
CA GLN A 281 6.39 18.39 14.22
C GLN A 281 5.90 19.77 14.69
N ASN A 282 6.20 20.85 13.96
CA ASN A 282 5.92 22.23 14.31
C ASN A 282 4.83 22.88 13.44
N ASN A 283 4.26 22.16 12.47
CA ASN A 283 3.27 22.68 11.54
C ASN A 283 1.84 22.31 11.97
N LEU A 284 1.46 22.75 13.18
CA LEU A 284 0.12 22.55 13.74
C LEU A 284 -0.96 23.16 12.84
N ALA A 285 -0.68 24.32 12.24
CA ALA A 285 -1.60 25.02 11.36
C ALA A 285 -1.98 24.17 10.13
N MET A 286 -1.02 23.46 9.52
CA MET A 286 -1.32 22.53 8.42
C MET A 286 -2.19 21.36 8.91
N ILE A 287 -1.90 20.81 10.09
CA ILE A 287 -2.67 19.68 10.62
C ILE A 287 -4.13 20.08 10.86
N GLU A 288 -4.35 21.22 11.53
CA GLU A 288 -5.69 21.75 11.80
C GLU A 288 -6.45 22.09 10.51
N LEU A 289 -5.74 22.60 9.50
CA LEU A 289 -6.33 22.96 8.21
C LEU A 289 -6.95 21.76 7.48
N PHE A 290 -6.38 20.57 7.67
CA PHE A 290 -6.91 19.31 7.13
C PHE A 290 -7.86 18.58 8.11
N ASP A 291 -8.38 19.30 9.13
CA ASP A 291 -9.39 18.81 10.08
C ASP A 291 -8.92 17.61 10.93
N LEU A 292 -7.62 17.55 11.21
CA LEU A 292 -7.00 16.55 12.08
C LEU A 292 -6.70 17.14 13.46
N ASP A 293 -6.70 16.28 14.49
CA ASP A 293 -6.19 16.65 15.82
C ASP A 293 -4.64 16.66 15.80
N PRO A 294 -3.99 17.80 16.05
CA PRO A 294 -2.53 17.86 16.09
C PRO A 294 -1.90 16.91 17.10
N GLN A 295 -2.53 16.65 18.24
CA GLN A 295 -1.97 15.74 19.24
C GLN A 295 -2.01 14.29 18.78
N GLU A 296 -3.06 13.89 18.04
CA GLU A 296 -3.13 12.54 17.47
C GLU A 296 -2.12 12.35 16.35
N VAL A 297 -1.94 13.35 15.50
CA VAL A 297 -0.92 13.33 14.44
C VAL A 297 0.47 13.31 15.05
N LEU A 298 0.81 14.19 15.99
CA LEU A 298 2.14 14.24 16.63
C LEU A 298 2.45 13.03 17.52
N SER A 299 1.43 12.37 18.06
CA SER A 299 1.62 11.10 18.77
C SER A 299 1.76 9.90 17.84
N GLY A 300 1.41 10.06 16.55
CA GLY A 300 1.47 9.01 15.53
C GLY A 300 0.28 8.06 15.59
N LYS A 301 -0.80 8.49 16.26
CA LYS A 301 -2.07 7.78 16.32
C LYS A 301 -2.92 8.01 15.08
N SER A 302 -2.70 9.13 14.39
CA SER A 302 -3.42 9.50 13.18
C SER A 302 -2.45 9.96 12.11
N SER A 303 -2.79 9.68 10.86
CA SER A 303 -2.15 10.28 9.70
C SER A 303 -3.13 10.38 8.53
N LEU A 304 -2.80 11.19 7.54
CA LEU A 304 -3.60 11.36 6.34
C LEU A 304 -2.71 11.69 5.16
N VAL A 305 -2.94 11.02 4.03
CA VAL A 305 -2.40 11.44 2.73
C VAL A 305 -3.56 11.89 1.85
N VAL A 306 -3.41 13.08 1.25
CA VAL A 306 -4.39 13.68 0.33
C VAL A 306 -3.73 13.87 -1.02
N LEU A 307 -4.34 13.30 -2.06
CA LEU A 307 -3.95 13.52 -3.46
C LEU A 307 -4.95 14.45 -4.12
N THR A 308 -4.45 15.44 -4.85
CA THR A 308 -5.25 16.41 -5.61
C THR A 308 -4.77 16.52 -7.05
N ASP A 309 -5.64 16.99 -7.96
CA ASP A 309 -5.25 17.35 -9.32
C ASP A 309 -4.61 18.75 -9.41
N SER A 310 -4.32 19.19 -10.65
CA SER A 310 -3.75 20.50 -10.95
C SER A 310 -4.62 21.69 -10.53
N GLU A 311 -5.91 21.48 -10.23
CA GLU A 311 -6.85 22.52 -9.79
C GLU A 311 -7.06 22.49 -8.26
N GLY A 312 -6.40 21.55 -7.55
CA GLY A 312 -6.56 21.34 -6.12
C GLY A 312 -7.85 20.58 -5.76
N VAL A 313 -8.48 19.89 -6.72
CA VAL A 313 -9.62 18.99 -6.44
C VAL A 313 -9.08 17.69 -5.86
N ILE A 314 -9.64 17.27 -4.73
CA ILE A 314 -9.26 16.04 -4.03
C ILE A 314 -9.65 14.83 -4.88
N LEU A 315 -8.65 14.04 -5.24
CA LEU A 315 -8.82 12.78 -5.97
C LEU A 315 -8.78 11.57 -5.05
N ALA A 316 -8.02 11.64 -3.95
CA ALA A 316 -7.92 10.56 -2.98
C ALA A 316 -7.69 11.06 -1.56
N LEU A 317 -8.25 10.34 -0.59
CA LEU A 317 -8.07 10.55 0.84
C LEU A 317 -7.66 9.22 1.47
N HIS A 318 -6.50 9.18 2.10
CA HIS A 318 -5.93 7.95 2.65
C HIS A 318 -5.57 8.13 4.12
N PRO A 319 -6.53 7.90 5.04
CA PRO A 319 -6.26 7.95 6.47
C PRO A 319 -5.34 6.80 6.89
N ASN A 320 -4.53 7.05 7.91
CA ASN A 320 -3.53 6.12 8.45
C ASN A 320 -2.47 5.69 7.42
N LYS A 321 -2.23 6.52 6.39
CA LYS A 321 -1.15 6.38 5.42
C LYS A 321 -0.09 7.45 5.61
N THR A 322 1.09 7.20 5.09
CA THR A 322 2.29 8.02 5.22
C THR A 322 2.87 8.33 3.85
N LEU A 323 3.89 9.18 3.79
CA LEU A 323 4.58 9.50 2.54
C LEU A 323 5.10 8.25 1.82
N SER A 324 5.51 7.22 2.56
CA SER A 324 5.93 5.93 1.99
C SER A 324 4.84 5.21 1.17
N ASP A 325 3.56 5.56 1.35
CA ASP A 325 2.46 4.96 0.58
C ASP A 325 2.17 5.71 -0.74
N THR A 326 2.95 6.73 -1.06
CA THR A 326 2.65 7.66 -2.16
C THR A 326 2.56 6.98 -3.53
N PHE A 327 3.49 6.09 -3.87
CA PHE A 327 3.44 5.38 -5.16
C PHE A 327 2.28 4.40 -5.23
N THR A 328 2.01 3.69 -4.13
CA THR A 328 0.80 2.87 -4.00
C THR A 328 -0.47 3.70 -4.26
N ILE A 329 -0.56 4.92 -3.73
CA ILE A 329 -1.69 5.82 -3.94
C ILE A 329 -1.74 6.26 -5.40
N LEU A 330 -0.65 6.82 -5.95
CA LEU A 330 -0.62 7.34 -7.31
C LEU A 330 -0.89 6.27 -8.38
N SER A 331 -0.52 5.00 -8.13
CA SER A 331 -0.75 3.89 -9.05
C SER A 331 -2.24 3.66 -9.32
N GLN A 332 -3.10 4.05 -8.37
CA GLN A 332 -4.54 3.95 -8.47
C GLN A 332 -5.14 5.07 -9.34
N HIS A 333 -4.32 6.05 -9.75
CA HIS A 333 -4.71 7.18 -10.57
C HIS A 333 -3.93 7.24 -11.89
N PRO A 334 -4.07 6.22 -12.78
CA PRO A 334 -3.32 6.13 -14.03
C PRO A 334 -3.62 7.26 -15.03
N LYS A 335 -4.70 8.03 -14.81
CA LYS A 335 -5.01 9.23 -15.59
C LYS A 335 -4.17 10.45 -15.21
N LEU A 336 -3.62 10.47 -13.99
CA LEU A 336 -2.68 11.50 -13.54
C LEU A 336 -1.26 11.11 -13.92
N VAL A 337 -0.87 9.87 -13.59
CA VAL A 337 0.51 9.40 -13.65
C VAL A 337 0.57 7.94 -14.10
N HIS A 338 1.48 7.61 -15.01
CA HIS A 338 1.77 6.23 -15.41
C HIS A 338 3.01 5.72 -14.66
N ILE A 339 2.81 5.13 -13.47
CA ILE A 339 3.92 4.66 -12.61
C ILE A 339 4.66 3.47 -13.22
N GLU A 340 4.02 2.65 -14.05
CA GLU A 340 4.64 1.49 -14.71
C GLU A 340 5.82 1.85 -15.65
N LYS A 341 6.13 3.14 -15.81
CA LYS A 341 7.26 3.66 -16.59
C LYS A 341 8.48 4.04 -15.75
N LEU A 342 8.34 3.98 -14.42
CA LEU A 342 9.43 4.03 -13.45
C LEU A 342 9.96 2.61 -13.24
#